data_AF-A0A163HL84-F1
#
_entry.id   AF-A0A163HL84-F1
#
_cell.length_a   1.000
_cell.length_b   1.000
_cell.length_c   1.000
_cell.angle_alpha   90.00
_cell.angle_beta   90.00
_cell.angle_gamma   90.00
#
_symmetry.space_group_name_H-M   'P 1'
#
loop_
_entity.id
_entity.type
_entity.pdbx_description
1 polymer ?
#
loop_
_entity_poly.entity_id
_entity_poly.type
_entity_poly.pdbx_seq_one_letter_code
_entity_poly.pdbx_strand_id
1 'polypeptide(L)'
;MASTTSPTPAPAPAPAAVERKQQHVLAANTSGTLQVALQNRTSSSNVFAYITGLSINDGNKPIFIQADGRTVYSPPSPAQPLADVAADVAIPLGAPGSTVAVTIPKIAGGRIWFVVDARLTFFVNPGPNIVNPSVTNPSDPNYNLNWTFAEFTYNDAQLFANISYVDFISIPVALTLTTTNSGTLSVPGMGSDGFQRVVDEMRAQTARDGKPWDQLIHNSTNNTPLRVLNPTNLLATNGNAWSNYWDGYVTAVWNKYRNEDLTINTQAAAGNLTGRVVNNQLQLGAAGSFSAPSSSDIFSCSTGPFQTGQNLARDGVIPRLAAAFNRSQLLNTPGNQFPNGGNPSMYYQDVTTNHYARAVHAVQRDGRGYAFPYDDVVPDGGRDVAGTLHAGDPVVFTVAVGGN
;
A
#
# COMPACT_ATOMS: atom_id res chain seq x y z
N MET A 1 -28.57 -21.20 -10.89
CA MET A 1 -28.08 -20.27 -9.85
C MET A 1 -26.58 -20.43 -9.79
N ALA A 2 -25.86 -19.59 -10.52
CA ALA A 2 -24.40 -19.67 -10.67
C ALA A 2 -23.74 -18.81 -9.59
N SER A 3 -22.99 -19.44 -8.70
CA SER A 3 -22.20 -18.78 -7.66
C SER A 3 -21.05 -18.00 -8.30
N THR A 4 -21.14 -16.67 -8.27
CA THR A 4 -20.04 -15.78 -8.65
C THR A 4 -19.06 -15.69 -7.50
N THR A 5 -17.92 -16.38 -7.63
CA THR A 5 -16.77 -16.21 -6.73
C THR A 5 -16.16 -14.83 -6.95
N SER A 6 -16.23 -13.96 -5.94
CA SER A 6 -15.51 -12.68 -5.93
C SER A 6 -14.00 -12.93 -6.02
N PRO A 7 -13.26 -12.21 -6.88
CA PRO A 7 -11.83 -12.38 -6.99
C PRO A 7 -11.12 -11.87 -5.72
N THR A 8 -10.24 -12.69 -5.17
CA THR A 8 -9.29 -12.32 -4.12
C THR A 8 -8.39 -11.17 -4.62
N PRO A 9 -8.11 -10.13 -3.82
CA PRO A 9 -7.14 -9.12 -4.19
C PRO A 9 -5.79 -9.77 -4.51
N ALA A 10 -5.18 -9.38 -5.63
CA ALA A 10 -3.83 -9.83 -5.96
C ALA A 10 -2.87 -9.40 -4.83
N PRO A 11 -1.92 -10.25 -4.41
CA PRO A 11 -0.84 -9.80 -3.54
C PRO A 11 -0.14 -8.62 -4.22
N ALA A 12 0.27 -7.62 -3.44
CA ALA A 12 1.20 -6.61 -3.95
C ALA A 12 2.37 -7.34 -4.63
N PRO A 13 2.73 -6.97 -5.88
CA PRO A 13 3.83 -7.62 -6.56
C PRO A 13 5.07 -7.49 -5.68
N ALA A 14 5.81 -8.59 -5.52
CA ALA A 14 7.13 -8.53 -4.90
C ALA A 14 7.92 -7.39 -5.60
N PRO A 15 8.62 -6.52 -4.85
CA PRO A 15 9.39 -5.45 -5.46
C PRO A 15 10.27 -6.07 -6.55
N ALA A 16 10.17 -5.51 -7.76
CA ALA A 16 10.97 -5.93 -8.90
C ALA A 16 12.42 -6.03 -8.45
N ALA A 17 13.11 -7.12 -8.83
CA ALA A 17 14.51 -7.30 -8.52
C ALA A 17 15.30 -6.10 -9.05
N VAL A 18 15.66 -5.18 -8.16
CA VAL A 18 16.52 -4.04 -8.47
C VAL A 18 17.89 -4.63 -8.74
N GLU A 19 18.33 -4.59 -10.00
CA GLU A 19 19.72 -4.86 -10.33
C GLU A 19 20.62 -3.89 -9.56
N ARG A 20 21.54 -4.46 -8.78
CA ARG A 20 22.46 -3.77 -7.88
C ARG A 20 23.32 -2.77 -8.66
N LYS A 21 22.99 -1.48 -8.59
CA LYS A 21 24.03 -0.45 -8.67
C LYS A 21 24.89 -0.59 -7.42
N GLN A 22 26.22 -0.62 -7.59
CA GLN A 22 27.22 -0.78 -6.54
C GLN A 22 26.97 0.17 -5.35
N GLN A 23 26.16 -0.28 -4.39
CA GLN A 23 26.14 0.23 -3.05
C GLN A 23 27.16 -0.61 -2.27
N HIS A 24 28.05 0.06 -1.55
CA HIS A 24 29.00 -0.58 -0.66
C HIS A 24 28.30 -1.68 0.13
N VAL A 25 28.80 -2.92 0.00
CA VAL A 25 28.33 -4.06 0.78
C VAL A 25 28.71 -3.79 2.23
N LEU A 26 27.81 -3.14 2.97
CA LEU A 26 27.84 -3.16 4.43
C LEU A 26 27.55 -4.62 4.82
N ALA A 27 28.47 -5.23 5.56
CA ALA A 27 28.30 -6.59 6.05
C ALA A 27 27.02 -6.68 6.90
N ALA A 28 26.09 -7.54 6.48
CA ALA A 28 24.83 -7.75 7.19
C ALA A 28 25.12 -8.38 8.57
N ASN A 29 24.67 -7.70 9.62
CA ASN A 29 24.70 -8.21 10.99
C ASN A 29 23.25 -8.34 11.49
N THR A 30 22.45 -9.14 10.78
CA THR A 30 21.08 -9.43 11.19
C THR A 30 21.10 -10.69 12.04
N SER A 31 20.91 -10.52 13.34
CA SER A 31 20.58 -11.64 14.24
C SER A 31 19.42 -12.44 13.63
N GLY A 32 19.23 -13.71 13.99
CA GLY A 32 18.10 -14.51 13.49
C GLY A 32 16.71 -13.90 13.78
N THR A 33 16.66 -12.84 14.58
CA THR A 33 15.47 -12.12 15.01
C THR A 33 15.63 -10.60 14.90
N LEU A 34 14.51 -9.86 14.88
CA LEU A 34 14.48 -8.40 14.96
C LEU A 34 13.67 -7.97 16.18
N GLN A 35 14.16 -6.95 16.89
CA GLN A 35 13.41 -6.28 17.95
C GLN A 35 12.42 -5.30 17.32
N VAL A 36 11.17 -5.39 17.74
CA VAL A 36 10.07 -4.51 17.35
C VAL A 36 9.54 -3.81 18.59
N ALA A 37 9.40 -2.49 18.52
CA ALA A 37 8.80 -1.69 19.58
C ALA A 37 7.40 -1.22 19.13
N LEU A 38 6.36 -1.77 19.73
CA LEU A 38 4.98 -1.39 19.44
C LEU A 38 4.53 -0.30 20.41
N GLN A 39 4.13 0.86 19.90
CA GLN A 39 3.76 2.00 20.74
C GLN A 39 2.26 2.30 20.66
N ASN A 40 1.63 2.43 21.82
CA ASN A 40 0.28 2.95 21.90
C ASN A 40 0.33 4.48 21.98
N ARG A 41 -0.04 5.16 20.89
CA ARG A 41 -0.22 6.62 20.82
C ARG A 41 -1.68 7.01 20.68
N THR A 42 -2.60 6.06 20.84
CA THR A 42 -4.04 6.33 20.87
C THR A 42 -4.44 6.92 22.23
N SER A 43 -5.70 7.35 22.35
CA SER A 43 -6.30 7.74 23.63
C SER A 43 -6.85 6.56 24.44
N SER A 44 -6.88 5.34 23.88
CA SER A 44 -7.45 4.16 24.54
C SER A 44 -6.36 3.32 25.24
N SER A 45 -6.71 2.71 26.37
CA SER A 45 -5.90 1.67 27.01
C SER A 45 -6.21 0.25 26.51
N ASN A 46 -7.22 0.11 25.65
CA ASN A 46 -7.68 -1.15 25.09
C ASN A 46 -7.26 -1.25 23.61
N VAL A 47 -5.96 -1.47 23.39
CA VAL A 47 -5.37 -1.58 22.04
C VAL A 47 -4.60 -2.88 21.93
N PHE A 48 -4.84 -3.61 20.84
CA PHE A 48 -4.13 -4.85 20.55
C PHE A 48 -3.40 -4.75 19.21
N ALA A 49 -2.23 -5.38 19.16
CA ALA A 49 -1.49 -5.62 17.94
C ALA A 49 -1.45 -7.11 17.59
N TYR A 50 -1.25 -7.42 16.32
CA TYR A 50 -1.08 -8.78 15.81
C TYR A 50 0.04 -8.74 14.77
N ILE A 51 0.88 -9.78 14.73
CA ILE A 51 1.93 -9.88 13.72
C ILE A 51 1.76 -11.19 12.96
N THR A 52 1.59 -11.08 11.64
CA THR A 52 1.40 -12.22 10.73
C THR A 52 2.43 -12.19 9.61
N GLY A 53 2.73 -13.32 8.99
CA GLY A 53 3.48 -13.37 7.74
C GLY A 53 3.94 -14.78 7.40
N LEU A 54 4.95 -14.90 6.54
CA LEU A 54 5.56 -16.18 6.17
C LEU A 54 6.96 -16.28 6.78
N SER A 55 7.22 -17.33 7.57
CA SER A 55 8.52 -17.57 8.17
C SER A 55 9.55 -18.00 7.13
N ILE A 56 10.51 -17.12 6.83
CA ILE A 56 11.51 -17.36 5.76
C ILE A 56 12.36 -18.60 6.08
N ASN A 57 12.75 -18.75 7.35
CA ASN A 57 13.63 -19.83 7.78
C ASN A 57 12.89 -21.18 7.96
N ASP A 58 11.56 -21.18 7.89
CA ASP A 58 10.73 -22.39 8.02
C ASP A 58 9.90 -22.63 6.76
N GLY A 59 10.56 -22.54 5.59
CA GLY A 59 9.95 -22.88 4.31
C GLY A 59 8.75 -22.02 3.92
N ASN A 60 8.73 -20.75 4.33
CA ASN A 60 7.61 -19.81 4.14
C ASN A 60 6.29 -20.29 4.75
N LYS A 61 6.33 -21.05 5.86
CA LYS A 61 5.10 -21.39 6.59
C LYS A 61 4.41 -20.12 7.11
N PRO A 62 3.08 -20.03 7.03
CA PRO A 62 2.34 -18.96 7.68
C PRO A 62 2.56 -18.98 9.20
N ILE A 63 2.75 -17.81 9.79
CA ILE A 63 2.98 -17.66 11.23
C ILE A 63 2.21 -16.48 11.81
N PHE A 64 1.98 -16.56 13.11
CA PHE A 64 1.67 -15.46 14.00
C PHE A 64 2.77 -15.28 15.05
N ILE A 65 2.85 -14.10 15.66
CA ILE A 65 3.49 -13.93 16.97
C ILE A 65 2.41 -13.97 18.03
N GLN A 66 2.59 -14.80 19.07
CA GLN A 66 1.64 -14.93 20.17
C GLN A 66 1.59 -13.68 21.05
N ALA A 67 0.60 -13.63 21.94
CA ALA A 67 0.33 -12.50 22.84
C ALA A 67 1.51 -12.09 23.75
N ASP A 68 2.48 -12.98 23.98
CA ASP A 68 3.72 -12.69 24.72
C ASP A 68 4.74 -11.84 23.94
N GLY A 69 4.46 -11.59 22.65
CA GLY A 69 5.29 -10.81 21.74
C GLY A 69 6.58 -11.51 21.32
N ARG A 70 6.75 -12.82 21.55
CA ARG A 70 8.01 -13.52 21.27
C ARG A 70 7.82 -14.93 20.71
N THR A 71 6.78 -15.64 21.14
CA THR A 71 6.55 -17.02 20.71
C THR A 71 5.98 -17.04 19.30
N VAL A 72 6.67 -17.73 18.39
CA VAL A 72 6.19 -17.96 17.02
C VAL A 72 5.16 -19.08 17.03
N TYR A 73 3.99 -18.82 16.45
CA TYR A 73 2.92 -19.80 16.28
C TYR A 73 2.65 -20.07 14.81
N SER A 74 2.88 -21.31 14.38
CA SER A 74 2.50 -21.78 13.04
C SER A 74 1.17 -22.54 13.16
N PRO A 75 0.05 -22.01 12.61
CA PRO A 75 -1.22 -22.72 12.70
C PRO A 75 -1.15 -24.05 11.91
N PRO A 76 -1.79 -25.13 12.41
CA PRO A 76 -1.93 -26.36 11.64
C PRO A 76 -2.83 -26.14 10.42
N SER A 77 -2.69 -27.00 9.40
CA SER A 77 -3.65 -27.03 8.29
C SER A 77 -4.99 -27.59 8.77
N PRO A 78 -6.08 -26.82 8.73
CA PRO A 78 -7.40 -27.34 9.08
C PRO A 78 -7.97 -28.21 7.94
N ALA A 79 -9.02 -28.99 8.26
CA ALA A 79 -9.76 -29.77 7.28
C ALA A 79 -10.77 -28.94 6.47
N GLN A 80 -11.29 -27.86 7.06
CA GLN A 80 -12.28 -26.97 6.43
C GLN A 80 -11.75 -25.53 6.41
N PRO A 81 -12.16 -24.71 5.43
CA PRO A 81 -11.90 -23.27 5.44
C PRO A 81 -12.47 -22.56 6.67
N LEU A 82 -11.93 -21.38 6.94
CA LEU A 82 -12.37 -20.48 8.02
C LEU A 82 -12.30 -21.12 9.42
N ALA A 83 -11.28 -21.94 9.68
CA ALA A 83 -11.04 -22.48 11.02
C ALA A 83 -10.43 -21.40 11.93
N ASP A 84 -10.84 -21.40 13.20
CA ASP A 84 -10.35 -20.44 14.19
C ASP A 84 -8.85 -20.60 14.47
N VAL A 85 -8.18 -19.48 14.75
CA VAL A 85 -6.81 -19.47 15.28
C VAL A 85 -6.86 -19.87 16.76
N ALA A 86 -6.34 -21.07 17.08
CA ALA A 86 -6.42 -21.64 18.43
C ALA A 86 -5.52 -20.97 19.48
N ALA A 87 -4.43 -20.33 19.07
CA ALA A 87 -3.51 -19.65 19.97
C ALA A 87 -3.95 -18.20 20.23
N ASP A 88 -3.69 -17.67 21.43
CA ASP A 88 -3.83 -16.23 21.65
C ASP A 88 -2.69 -15.47 20.96
N VAL A 89 -3.06 -14.71 19.94
CA VAL A 89 -2.15 -13.93 19.08
C VAL A 89 -2.35 -12.42 19.22
N ALA A 90 -3.15 -11.97 20.19
CA ALA A 90 -3.37 -10.54 20.44
C ALA A 90 -2.34 -10.02 21.46
N ILE A 91 -1.42 -9.18 21.00
CA ILE A 91 -0.41 -8.53 21.84
C ILE A 91 -1.03 -7.27 22.45
N PRO A 92 -1.31 -7.21 23.76
CA PRO A 92 -1.90 -6.02 24.38
C PRO A 92 -0.87 -4.89 24.43
N LEU A 93 -1.22 -3.69 23.96
CA LEU A 93 -0.32 -2.55 24.01
C LEU A 93 -0.36 -1.81 25.36
N GLY A 94 -1.46 -1.90 26.12
CA GLY A 94 -1.61 -1.23 27.41
C GLY A 94 -2.03 0.25 27.28
N ALA A 95 -1.76 1.05 28.33
CA ALA A 95 -2.21 2.44 28.43
C ALA A 95 -1.58 3.37 27.38
N PRO A 96 -2.21 4.52 27.05
CA PRO A 96 -1.62 5.55 26.19
C PRO A 96 -0.18 5.92 26.59
N GLY A 97 0.71 6.01 25.61
CA GLY A 97 2.14 6.28 25.80
C GLY A 97 3.01 5.05 26.09
N SER A 98 2.41 3.87 26.24
CA SER A 98 3.16 2.63 26.47
C SER A 98 3.98 2.21 25.26
N THR A 99 5.00 1.38 25.53
CA THR A 99 5.76 0.66 24.51
C THR A 99 5.88 -0.80 24.90
N VAL A 100 5.57 -1.70 23.98
CA VAL A 100 5.71 -3.16 24.14
C VAL A 100 6.83 -3.66 23.25
N ALA A 101 7.79 -4.36 23.85
CA ALA A 101 8.91 -4.97 23.14
C ALA A 101 8.53 -6.37 22.65
N VAL A 102 8.65 -6.57 21.34
CA VAL A 102 8.33 -7.78 20.59
C VAL A 102 9.57 -8.26 19.85
N THR A 103 9.72 -9.58 19.72
CA THR A 103 10.78 -10.20 18.93
C THR A 103 10.15 -10.96 17.77
N ILE A 104 10.59 -10.68 16.54
CA ILE A 104 10.10 -11.38 15.34
C ILE A 104 11.24 -12.17 14.67
N PRO A 105 10.97 -13.32 14.03
CA PRO A 105 11.93 -13.99 13.16
C PRO A 105 12.03 -13.24 11.80
N LYS A 106 12.81 -13.80 10.88
CA LYS A 106 12.77 -13.41 9.47
C LYS A 106 11.42 -13.76 8.85
N ILE A 107 10.74 -12.75 8.32
CA ILE A 107 9.36 -12.82 7.83
C ILE A 107 9.29 -12.18 6.44
N ALA A 108 8.66 -12.88 5.50
CA ALA A 108 8.24 -12.34 4.21
C ALA A 108 6.75 -11.99 4.24
N GLY A 109 6.36 -10.90 3.58
CA GLY A 109 4.95 -10.47 3.50
C GLY A 109 4.34 -10.23 4.88
N GLY A 110 5.12 -9.68 5.81
CA GLY A 110 4.71 -9.45 7.18
C GLY A 110 3.72 -8.30 7.29
N ARG A 111 2.77 -8.43 8.22
CA ARG A 111 1.84 -7.37 8.61
C ARG A 111 1.83 -7.20 10.11
N ILE A 112 1.84 -5.95 10.56
CA ILE A 112 1.59 -5.56 11.95
C ILE A 112 0.22 -4.88 11.96
N TRP A 113 -0.77 -5.58 12.49
CA TRP A 113 -2.15 -5.12 12.59
C TRP A 113 -2.38 -4.44 13.92
N PHE A 114 -3.26 -3.44 13.95
CA PHE A 114 -3.70 -2.78 15.17
C PHE A 114 -5.21 -2.66 15.20
N VAL A 115 -5.82 -2.82 16.37
CA VAL A 115 -7.23 -2.59 16.61
C VAL A 115 -7.42 -1.83 17.92
N VAL A 116 -8.37 -0.90 17.92
CA VAL A 116 -8.72 -0.07 19.07
C VAL A 116 -10.08 -0.47 19.60
N ASP A 117 -10.17 -0.61 20.93
CA ASP A 117 -11.37 -0.95 21.70
C ASP A 117 -12.01 -2.31 21.36
N ALA A 118 -11.29 -3.21 20.69
CA ALA A 118 -11.75 -4.55 20.31
C ALA A 118 -10.59 -5.54 20.13
N ARG A 119 -10.88 -6.77 19.69
CA ARG A 119 -9.88 -7.75 19.23
C ARG A 119 -10.19 -8.14 17.79
N LEU A 120 -9.15 -8.42 17.00
CA LEU A 120 -9.31 -8.95 15.65
C LEU A 120 -9.52 -10.47 15.70
N THR A 121 -10.36 -10.96 14.80
CA THR A 121 -10.56 -12.38 14.56
C THR A 121 -9.84 -12.76 13.27
N PHE A 122 -8.94 -13.75 13.36
CA PHE A 122 -8.25 -14.33 12.21
C PHE A 122 -8.74 -15.75 12.01
N PHE A 123 -8.75 -16.20 10.75
CA PHE A 123 -9.03 -17.59 10.41
C PHE A 123 -7.87 -18.23 9.65
N VAL A 124 -7.95 -19.56 9.49
CA VAL A 124 -7.00 -20.35 8.71
C VAL A 124 -7.78 -21.24 7.74
N ASN A 125 -7.33 -21.29 6.49
CA ASN A 125 -7.81 -22.20 5.45
C ASN A 125 -6.86 -23.39 5.29
N PRO A 126 -7.29 -24.52 4.67
CA PRO A 126 -6.41 -25.63 4.33
C PRO A 126 -5.17 -25.16 3.55
N GLY A 127 -4.02 -25.77 3.82
CA GLY A 127 -2.73 -25.36 3.24
C GLY A 127 -1.57 -25.51 4.21
N PRO A 128 -1.57 -24.86 5.40
CA PRO A 128 -2.46 -23.82 5.93
C PRO A 128 -2.34 -22.48 5.18
N ASN A 129 -3.37 -21.62 5.24
CA ASN A 129 -3.34 -20.24 4.72
C ASN A 129 -4.03 -19.29 5.71
N ILE A 130 -3.36 -18.21 6.12
CA ILE A 130 -3.97 -17.20 6.99
C ILE A 130 -5.03 -16.41 6.20
N VAL A 131 -6.23 -16.31 6.77
CA VAL A 131 -7.31 -15.46 6.28
C VAL A 131 -7.22 -14.14 7.04
N ASN A 132 -6.81 -13.10 6.31
CA ASN A 132 -6.67 -11.76 6.85
C ASN A 132 -8.02 -11.06 6.99
N PRO A 133 -8.16 -10.10 7.93
CA PRO A 133 -9.35 -9.25 8.05
C PRO A 133 -9.74 -8.58 6.73
N SER A 134 -11.03 -8.60 6.41
CA SER A 134 -11.58 -7.94 5.22
C SER A 134 -12.36 -6.68 5.56
N VAL A 135 -12.08 -5.59 4.84
CA VAL A 135 -12.87 -4.35 4.87
C VAL A 135 -13.97 -4.30 3.81
N THR A 136 -14.08 -5.32 2.96
CA THR A 136 -15.01 -5.36 1.81
C THR A 136 -16.05 -6.47 1.90
N ASN A 137 -15.87 -7.43 2.81
CA ASN A 137 -16.86 -8.46 3.09
C ASN A 137 -17.71 -8.07 4.32
N PRO A 138 -19.00 -7.72 4.16
CA PRO A 138 -19.86 -7.33 5.29
C PRO A 138 -20.09 -8.43 6.32
N SER A 139 -19.82 -9.70 5.97
CA SER A 139 -19.92 -10.84 6.90
C SER A 139 -18.61 -11.12 7.66
N ASP A 140 -17.53 -10.37 7.38
CA ASP A 140 -16.28 -10.50 8.11
C ASP A 140 -16.47 -9.99 9.56
N PRO A 141 -16.05 -10.74 10.59
CA PRO A 141 -16.21 -10.31 11.99
C PRO A 141 -15.46 -9.01 12.31
N ASN A 142 -14.46 -8.64 11.51
CA ASN A 142 -13.67 -7.43 11.67
C ASN A 142 -14.24 -6.24 10.90
N TYR A 143 -15.32 -6.42 10.12
CA TYR A 143 -15.83 -5.41 9.19
C TYR A 143 -16.16 -4.09 9.89
N ASN A 144 -16.82 -4.14 11.06
CA ASN A 144 -17.23 -2.96 11.83
C ASN A 144 -16.26 -2.55 12.95
N LEU A 145 -15.02 -3.08 12.95
CA LEU A 145 -14.01 -2.77 13.98
C LEU A 145 -13.07 -1.64 13.54
N ASN A 146 -12.54 -0.86 14.49
CA ASN A 146 -11.57 0.19 14.21
C ASN A 146 -10.15 -0.39 14.16
N TRP A 147 -9.64 -0.66 12.96
CA TRP A 147 -8.32 -1.28 12.77
C TRP A 147 -7.57 -0.73 11.55
N THR A 148 -6.26 -0.98 11.53
CA THR A 148 -5.31 -0.62 10.48
C THR A 148 -4.12 -1.60 10.48
N PHE A 149 -3.18 -1.47 9.55
CA PHE A 149 -1.95 -2.25 9.55
C PHE A 149 -0.78 -1.50 8.89
N ALA A 150 0.44 -1.98 9.17
CA ALA A 150 1.65 -1.68 8.42
C ALA A 150 2.25 -2.97 7.86
N GLU A 151 3.02 -2.85 6.79
CA GLU A 151 3.63 -3.98 6.08
C GLU A 151 5.14 -3.97 6.25
N PHE A 152 5.74 -5.16 6.25
CA PHE A 152 7.17 -5.30 6.28
C PHE A 152 7.66 -6.63 5.69
N THR A 153 8.94 -6.68 5.37
CA THR A 153 9.71 -7.91 5.15
C THR A 153 11.05 -7.76 5.84
N TYR A 154 11.40 -8.74 6.65
CA TYR A 154 12.70 -8.83 7.32
C TYR A 154 13.41 -10.11 6.88
N ASN A 155 14.55 -9.95 6.22
CA ASN A 155 15.34 -11.05 5.66
C ASN A 155 16.84 -10.83 5.89
N ASP A 156 17.66 -11.67 5.27
CA ASP A 156 19.12 -11.61 5.41
C ASP A 156 19.73 -10.31 4.87
N ALA A 157 19.09 -9.69 3.90
CA ALA A 157 19.59 -8.50 3.23
C ALA A 157 19.16 -7.21 3.94
N GLN A 158 17.93 -7.14 4.44
CA GLN A 158 17.36 -5.90 5.01
C GLN A 158 16.07 -6.12 5.80
N LEU A 159 15.69 -5.08 6.55
CA LEU A 159 14.29 -4.76 6.78
C LEU A 159 13.81 -3.83 5.66
N PHE A 160 12.65 -4.11 5.09
CA PHE A 160 11.85 -3.17 4.30
C PHE A 160 10.47 -3.06 4.94
N ALA A 161 9.96 -1.85 5.15
CA ALA A 161 8.67 -1.62 5.78
C ALA A 161 7.95 -0.41 5.17
N ASN A 162 6.62 -0.41 5.23
CA ASN A 162 5.80 0.69 4.71
C ASN A 162 4.51 0.85 5.52
N ILE A 163 4.07 2.11 5.64
CA ILE A 163 2.65 2.38 5.87
C ILE A 163 1.89 2.00 4.60
N SER A 164 0.66 1.51 4.73
CA SER A 164 -0.11 1.06 3.58
C SER A 164 -1.51 1.63 3.64
N TYR A 165 -1.86 2.44 2.65
CA TYR A 165 -3.19 2.99 2.43
C TYR A 165 -3.75 2.57 1.06
N VAL A 166 -3.16 1.51 0.47
CA VAL A 166 -3.57 0.95 -0.82
C VAL A 166 -4.98 0.37 -0.74
N ASP A 167 -5.34 -0.21 0.40
CA ASP A 167 -6.68 -0.74 0.65
C ASP A 167 -7.59 0.33 1.26
N PHE A 168 -7.12 1.02 2.31
CA PHE A 168 -7.87 2.05 3.02
C PHE A 168 -6.96 2.87 3.94
N ILE A 169 -7.43 4.06 4.33
CA ILE A 169 -6.84 4.86 5.41
C ILE A 169 -7.78 4.89 6.62
N SER A 170 -7.20 4.79 7.81
CA SER A 170 -7.90 4.59 9.09
C SER A 170 -7.06 5.23 10.21
N ILE A 171 -6.85 4.54 11.33
CA ILE A 171 -6.03 4.95 12.46
C ILE A 171 -4.62 5.32 11.97
N PRO A 172 -4.04 6.45 12.42
CA PRO A 172 -2.68 6.84 12.04
C PRO A 172 -1.64 5.80 12.49
N VAL A 173 -0.67 5.53 11.61
CA VAL A 173 0.48 4.68 11.88
C VAL A 173 1.76 5.44 11.54
N ALA A 174 2.77 5.32 12.40
CA ALA A 174 4.11 5.86 12.16
C ALA A 174 5.16 4.75 12.30
N LEU A 175 6.20 4.84 11.48
CA LEU A 175 7.31 3.90 11.46
C LEU A 175 8.61 4.61 11.85
N THR A 176 9.46 3.95 12.61
CA THR A 176 10.81 4.42 12.90
C THR A 176 11.76 3.23 12.93
N LEU A 177 12.90 3.37 12.27
CA LEU A 177 13.91 2.33 12.17
C LEU A 177 15.23 2.86 12.71
N THR A 178 15.66 2.34 13.84
CA THR A 178 17.02 2.56 14.34
C THR A 178 17.94 1.53 13.71
N THR A 179 19.05 1.99 13.16
CA THR A 179 20.05 1.17 12.46
C THR A 179 21.40 1.26 13.17
N THR A 180 22.32 0.37 12.81
CA THR A 180 23.68 0.39 13.38
C THR A 180 24.50 1.56 12.81
N ASN A 181 24.40 1.81 11.51
CA ASN A 181 25.27 2.75 10.79
C ASN A 181 24.53 3.92 10.13
N SER A 182 23.28 3.75 9.74
CA SER A 182 22.48 4.75 9.00
C SER A 182 21.68 5.70 9.90
N GLY A 183 21.89 5.64 11.22
CA GLY A 183 21.15 6.45 12.18
C GLY A 183 19.69 5.99 12.32
N THR A 184 18.78 6.96 12.49
CA THR A 184 17.34 6.70 12.61
C THR A 184 16.60 7.17 11.37
N LEU A 185 15.91 6.25 10.70
CA LEU A 185 14.98 6.54 9.62
C LEU A 185 13.56 6.62 10.19
N SER A 186 12.70 7.46 9.63
CA SER A 186 11.33 7.61 10.12
C SER A 186 10.36 7.82 8.97
N VAL A 187 9.13 7.33 9.11
CA VAL A 187 7.93 7.73 8.38
C VAL A 187 6.94 8.18 9.45
N PRO A 188 6.72 9.49 9.62
CA PRO A 188 5.99 10.03 10.76
C PRO A 188 4.48 9.76 10.70
N GLY A 189 3.96 9.37 9.53
CA GLY A 189 2.53 9.18 9.30
C GLY A 189 1.76 10.49 9.41
N MET A 190 0.46 10.38 9.69
CA MET A 190 -0.43 11.53 9.89
C MET A 190 -0.61 11.87 11.38
N GLY A 191 -1.04 13.10 11.64
CA GLY A 191 -1.50 13.52 12.97
C GLY A 191 -2.80 12.81 13.38
N SER A 192 -3.18 12.97 14.65
CA SER A 192 -4.43 12.39 15.18
C SER A 192 -5.70 12.91 14.49
N ASP A 193 -5.65 14.10 13.90
CA ASP A 193 -6.72 14.72 13.09
C ASP A 193 -6.70 14.27 11.62
N GLY A 194 -5.64 13.59 11.18
CA GLY A 194 -5.41 13.28 9.76
C GLY A 194 -6.53 12.45 9.13
N PHE A 195 -7.02 11.43 9.85
CA PHE A 195 -8.11 10.59 9.35
C PHE A 195 -9.39 11.40 9.14
N GLN A 196 -9.77 12.24 10.10
CA GLN A 196 -10.96 13.09 9.99
C GLN A 196 -10.84 14.06 8.82
N ARG A 197 -9.65 14.63 8.58
CA ARG A 197 -9.39 15.50 7.43
C ARG A 197 -9.58 14.78 6.09
N VAL A 198 -9.26 13.50 5.99
CA VAL A 198 -9.54 12.72 4.76
C VAL A 198 -11.04 12.49 4.60
N VAL A 199 -11.76 12.15 5.67
CA VAL A 199 -13.22 12.01 5.65
C VAL A 199 -13.90 13.29 5.15
N ASP A 200 -13.50 14.43 5.71
CA ASP A 200 -14.04 15.73 5.33
C ASP A 200 -13.69 16.09 3.88
N GLU A 201 -12.47 15.77 3.44
CA GLU A 201 -12.06 16.00 2.05
C GLU A 201 -12.82 15.13 1.05
N MET A 202 -13.14 13.87 1.36
CA MET A 202 -13.96 13.02 0.47
C MET A 202 -15.39 13.55 0.31
N ARG A 203 -15.98 14.05 1.41
CA ARG A 203 -17.29 14.72 1.36
C ARG A 203 -17.23 16.01 0.55
N ALA A 204 -16.21 16.84 0.80
CA ALA A 204 -16.01 18.09 0.09
C ALA A 204 -15.76 17.84 -1.41
N GLN A 205 -14.98 16.83 -1.77
CA GLN A 205 -14.70 16.50 -3.16
C GLN A 205 -15.97 16.04 -3.88
N THR A 206 -16.79 15.17 -3.26
CA THR A 206 -18.11 14.80 -3.79
C THR A 206 -18.98 16.02 -4.05
N ALA A 207 -19.00 16.99 -3.14
CA ALA A 207 -19.76 18.22 -3.33
C ALA A 207 -19.22 19.10 -4.48
N ARG A 208 -17.93 18.99 -4.84
CA ARG A 208 -17.31 19.74 -5.94
C ARG A 208 -17.59 19.13 -7.31
N ASP A 209 -17.49 17.81 -7.45
CA ASP A 209 -17.52 17.14 -8.77
C ASP A 209 -18.68 16.15 -8.96
N GLY A 210 -19.48 15.89 -7.92
CA GLY A 210 -20.60 14.95 -7.94
C GLY A 210 -20.19 13.47 -8.04
N LYS A 211 -18.91 13.14 -7.88
CA LYS A 211 -18.39 11.77 -7.93
C LYS A 211 -18.43 11.12 -6.54
N PRO A 212 -18.53 9.78 -6.44
CA PRO A 212 -18.87 9.09 -5.20
C PRO A 212 -17.68 8.95 -4.23
N TRP A 213 -16.94 10.02 -3.99
CA TRP A 213 -15.81 10.01 -3.05
C TRP A 213 -16.27 9.79 -1.62
N ASP A 214 -17.43 10.33 -1.24
CA ASP A 214 -18.05 10.14 0.07
C ASP A 214 -18.49 8.69 0.33
N GLN A 215 -18.82 7.94 -0.73
CA GLN A 215 -19.14 6.50 -0.65
C GLN A 215 -17.92 5.64 -0.31
N LEU A 216 -16.71 6.20 -0.34
CA LEU A 216 -15.50 5.55 0.17
C LEU A 216 -15.45 5.53 1.70
N ILE A 217 -16.23 6.39 2.37
CA ILE A 217 -16.27 6.45 3.83
C ILE A 217 -17.10 5.28 4.34
N HIS A 218 -16.45 4.36 5.05
CA HIS A 218 -17.13 3.29 5.76
C HIS A 218 -17.33 3.69 7.23
N ASN A 219 -18.59 3.73 7.65
CA ASN A 219 -18.99 4.05 9.01
C ASN A 219 -19.27 2.79 9.84
N SER A 220 -19.04 2.89 11.14
CA SER A 220 -19.52 1.92 12.13
C SER A 220 -21.05 1.89 12.17
N THR A 221 -21.59 0.92 12.91
CA THR A 221 -23.03 0.81 13.20
C THR A 221 -23.60 2.04 13.91
N ASN A 222 -22.76 2.82 14.59
CA ASN A 222 -23.13 4.08 15.25
C ASN A 222 -22.87 5.31 14.37
N ASN A 223 -22.71 5.12 13.06
CA ASN A 223 -22.47 6.18 12.06
C ASN A 223 -21.19 7.01 12.31
N THR A 224 -20.18 6.43 12.95
CA THR A 224 -18.85 7.04 13.09
C THR A 224 -17.92 6.51 12.00
N PRO A 225 -17.22 7.36 11.23
CA PRO A 225 -16.24 6.91 10.25
C PRO A 225 -15.19 6.00 10.88
N LEU A 226 -14.99 4.81 10.31
CA LEU A 226 -13.95 3.87 10.73
C LEU A 226 -12.77 3.88 9.77
N ARG A 227 -13.05 4.05 8.47
CA ARG A 227 -12.03 4.09 7.42
C ARG A 227 -12.55 4.77 6.17
N VAL A 228 -11.63 5.24 5.33
CA VAL A 228 -11.89 5.66 3.96
C VAL A 228 -11.21 4.65 3.04
N LEU A 229 -12.02 3.96 2.24
CA LEU A 229 -11.56 2.93 1.33
C LEU A 229 -10.87 3.52 0.10
N ASN A 230 -9.90 2.81 -0.45
CA ASN A 230 -9.36 3.14 -1.76
C ASN A 230 -10.45 3.02 -2.85
N PRO A 231 -10.44 3.87 -3.90
CA PRO A 231 -11.41 3.85 -5.00
C PRO A 231 -11.71 2.47 -5.60
N THR A 232 -10.72 1.58 -5.66
CA THR A 232 -10.88 0.20 -6.19
C THR A 232 -11.89 -0.63 -5.40
N ASN A 233 -12.04 -0.42 -4.10
CA ASN A 233 -12.99 -1.17 -3.28
C ASN A 233 -14.44 -0.86 -3.64
N LEU A 234 -14.72 0.36 -4.10
CA LEU A 234 -16.05 0.72 -4.56
C LEU A 234 -16.40 0.01 -5.87
N LEU A 235 -15.40 -0.33 -6.71
CA LEU A 235 -15.62 -1.13 -7.92
C LEU A 235 -16.07 -2.56 -7.62
N ALA A 236 -15.66 -3.12 -6.48
CA ALA A 236 -16.05 -4.48 -6.08
C ALA A 236 -17.55 -4.58 -5.76
N THR A 237 -18.17 -3.49 -5.28
CA THR A 237 -19.60 -3.44 -4.93
C THR A 237 -20.44 -2.72 -5.98
N ASN A 238 -19.84 -1.79 -6.71
CA ASN A 238 -20.42 -1.04 -7.81
C ASN A 238 -19.40 -0.89 -8.94
N GLY A 239 -19.40 -1.83 -9.89
CA GLY A 239 -18.46 -1.85 -11.01
C GLY A 239 -18.47 -0.59 -11.89
N ASN A 240 -19.52 0.24 -11.80
CA ASN A 240 -19.67 1.49 -12.56
C ASN A 240 -19.39 2.75 -11.72
N ALA A 241 -18.92 2.63 -10.47
CA ALA A 241 -18.76 3.76 -9.56
C ALA A 241 -17.91 4.91 -10.14
N TRP A 242 -16.90 4.57 -10.92
CA TRP A 242 -15.96 5.52 -11.51
C TRP A 242 -16.13 5.68 -13.02
N SER A 243 -17.24 5.20 -13.59
CA SER A 243 -17.46 5.27 -15.04
C SER A 243 -17.30 6.71 -15.55
N ASN A 244 -16.49 6.83 -16.60
CA ASN A 244 -16.17 8.07 -17.30
C ASN A 244 -15.44 9.13 -16.46
N TYR A 245 -14.98 8.83 -15.23
CA TYR A 245 -14.28 9.80 -14.40
C TYR A 245 -12.99 10.29 -15.07
N TRP A 246 -12.19 9.37 -15.62
CA TRP A 246 -10.91 9.67 -16.25
C TRP A 246 -10.97 9.99 -17.75
N ASP A 247 -12.13 9.85 -18.41
CA ASP A 247 -12.22 9.88 -19.89
C ASP A 247 -11.71 11.19 -20.50
N GLY A 248 -12.06 12.34 -19.88
CA GLY A 248 -11.61 13.64 -20.34
C GLY A 248 -10.09 13.79 -20.26
N TYR A 249 -9.50 13.40 -19.12
CA TYR A 249 -8.06 13.43 -18.90
C TYR A 249 -7.32 12.48 -19.84
N VAL A 250 -7.78 11.24 -19.96
CA VAL A 250 -7.21 10.22 -20.86
C VAL A 250 -7.30 10.69 -22.31
N THR A 251 -8.42 11.27 -22.73
CA THR A 251 -8.57 11.85 -24.08
C THR A 251 -7.54 12.96 -24.33
N ALA A 252 -7.35 13.86 -23.38
CA ALA A 252 -6.36 14.94 -23.49
C ALA A 252 -4.93 14.40 -23.58
N VAL A 253 -4.59 13.40 -22.77
CA VAL A 253 -3.29 12.70 -22.80
C VAL A 253 -3.07 12.03 -24.16
N TRP A 254 -4.06 11.31 -24.67
CA TRP A 254 -3.98 10.67 -25.98
C TRP A 254 -3.80 11.69 -27.10
N ASN A 255 -4.53 12.81 -27.07
CA ASN A 255 -4.43 13.87 -28.05
C ASN A 255 -3.05 14.54 -28.05
N LYS A 256 -2.49 14.82 -26.87
CA LYS A 256 -1.13 15.39 -26.72
C LYS A 256 -0.09 14.47 -27.35
N TYR A 257 -0.08 13.20 -26.94
CA TYR A 257 0.95 12.25 -27.37
C TYR A 257 0.76 11.66 -28.77
N ARG A 258 -0.28 12.08 -29.52
CA ARG A 258 -0.28 11.89 -30.98
C ARG A 258 0.75 12.78 -31.68
N ASN A 259 1.01 13.96 -31.12
CA ASN A 259 1.84 15.00 -31.75
C ASN A 259 3.17 15.22 -31.02
N GLU A 260 3.29 14.75 -29.78
CA GLU A 260 4.47 14.89 -28.95
C GLU A 260 5.03 13.53 -28.53
N ASP A 261 6.34 13.44 -28.38
CA ASP A 261 6.99 12.26 -27.81
C ASP A 261 6.73 12.15 -26.30
N LEU A 262 6.45 10.93 -25.85
CA LEU A 262 6.43 10.51 -24.44
C LEU A 262 7.61 9.56 -24.20
N THR A 263 8.44 9.86 -23.22
CA THR A 263 9.53 8.99 -22.79
C THR A 263 9.24 8.40 -21.41
N ILE A 264 9.23 7.07 -21.32
CA ILE A 264 9.18 6.35 -20.04
C ILE A 264 10.56 5.78 -19.75
N ASN A 265 11.18 6.26 -18.67
CA ASN A 265 12.33 5.61 -18.07
C ASN A 265 11.83 4.41 -17.25
N THR A 266 12.14 3.21 -17.71
CA THR A 266 11.75 1.96 -17.04
C THR A 266 12.49 1.73 -15.72
N GLN A 267 13.58 2.47 -15.48
CA GLN A 267 14.52 2.29 -14.37
C GLN A 267 15.01 0.84 -14.24
N ALA A 268 15.05 0.14 -15.37
CA ALA A 268 15.44 -1.25 -15.54
C ALA A 268 16.29 -1.38 -16.81
N ALA A 269 16.65 -2.61 -17.19
CA ALA A 269 17.53 -2.89 -18.33
C ALA A 269 17.04 -2.30 -19.67
N ALA A 270 15.73 -2.09 -19.85
CA ALA A 270 15.16 -1.48 -21.05
C ALA A 270 15.45 0.03 -21.18
N GLY A 271 15.92 0.69 -20.11
CA GLY A 271 16.27 2.11 -20.11
C GLY A 271 15.08 3.02 -20.44
N ASN A 272 15.35 4.05 -21.24
CA ASN A 272 14.34 4.99 -21.73
C ASN A 272 13.65 4.45 -22.98
N LEU A 273 12.32 4.39 -22.95
CA LEU A 273 11.49 4.03 -24.08
C LEU A 273 10.67 5.25 -24.50
N THR A 274 10.87 5.70 -25.74
CA THR A 274 10.17 6.87 -26.30
C THR A 274 9.19 6.44 -27.36
N GLY A 275 8.01 7.06 -27.39
CA GLY A 275 7.09 6.89 -28.50
C GLY A 275 5.87 7.79 -28.42
N ARG A 276 4.85 7.43 -29.21
CA ARG A 276 3.67 8.25 -29.50
C ARG A 276 2.40 7.41 -29.57
N VAL A 277 1.27 8.09 -29.55
CA VAL A 277 -0.03 7.50 -29.85
C VAL A 277 -0.18 7.35 -31.36
N VAL A 278 -0.26 6.11 -31.84
CA VAL A 278 -0.46 5.73 -33.24
C VAL A 278 -1.58 4.69 -33.29
N ASN A 279 -2.53 4.83 -34.23
CA ASN A 279 -3.70 3.95 -34.34
C ASN A 279 -4.46 3.80 -33.00
N ASN A 280 -4.60 4.91 -32.28
CA ASN A 280 -5.22 5.00 -30.96
C ASN A 280 -4.55 4.17 -29.84
N GLN A 281 -3.31 3.74 -30.03
CA GLN A 281 -2.50 3.06 -29.03
C GLN A 281 -1.21 3.83 -28.77
N LEU A 282 -0.82 3.97 -27.51
CA LEU A 282 0.50 4.48 -27.14
C LEU A 282 1.54 3.39 -27.41
N GLN A 283 2.41 3.60 -28.41
CA GLN A 283 3.46 2.66 -28.80
C GLN A 283 4.78 3.08 -28.15
N LEU A 284 5.39 2.20 -27.35
CA LEU A 284 6.62 2.45 -26.58
C LEU A 284 7.72 1.44 -26.93
N GLY A 285 7.93 1.21 -28.23
CA GLY A 285 9.00 0.34 -28.73
C GLY A 285 8.95 -1.07 -28.13
N ALA A 286 10.01 -1.47 -27.43
CA ALA A 286 10.14 -2.81 -26.83
C ALA A 286 9.04 -3.16 -25.81
N ALA A 287 8.42 -2.16 -25.17
CA ALA A 287 7.29 -2.38 -24.26
C ALA A 287 5.97 -2.68 -24.99
N GLY A 288 5.95 -2.54 -26.32
CA GLY A 288 4.78 -2.75 -27.16
C GLY A 288 3.78 -1.59 -27.09
N SER A 289 2.51 -1.93 -27.24
CA SER A 289 1.41 -0.96 -27.32
C SER A 289 0.54 -0.96 -26.07
N PHE A 290 0.03 0.21 -25.70
CA PHE A 290 -0.87 0.43 -24.58
C PHE A 290 -2.17 1.07 -25.08
N SER A 291 -3.31 0.44 -24.79
CA SER A 291 -4.62 1.04 -25.01
C SER A 291 -4.86 2.21 -24.05
N ALA A 292 -5.80 3.08 -24.38
CA ALA A 292 -6.34 4.05 -23.44
C ALA A 292 -6.85 3.32 -22.18
N PRO A 293 -6.37 3.66 -20.96
CA PRO A 293 -6.85 3.02 -19.75
C PRO A 293 -8.24 3.53 -19.38
N SER A 294 -9.06 2.63 -18.85
CA SER A 294 -10.30 2.98 -18.17
C SER A 294 -10.03 3.50 -16.75
N SER A 295 -11.08 4.00 -16.09
CA SER A 295 -11.00 4.39 -14.69
C SER A 295 -10.65 3.21 -13.77
N SER A 296 -11.14 2.01 -14.08
CA SER A 296 -10.78 0.78 -13.36
C SER A 296 -9.30 0.46 -13.52
N ASP A 297 -8.75 0.59 -14.73
CA ASP A 297 -7.33 0.32 -14.98
C ASP A 297 -6.46 1.29 -14.19
N ILE A 298 -6.78 2.59 -14.20
CA ILE A 298 -6.00 3.61 -13.50
C ILE A 298 -5.99 3.36 -11.98
N PHE A 299 -7.15 3.18 -11.35
CA PHE A 299 -7.20 2.98 -9.90
C PHE A 299 -6.61 1.64 -9.45
N SER A 300 -6.83 0.56 -10.21
CA SER A 300 -6.36 -0.79 -9.85
C SER A 300 -4.90 -1.06 -10.19
N CYS A 301 -4.33 -0.30 -11.14
CA CYS A 301 -2.99 -0.49 -11.68
C CYS A 301 -2.71 -1.91 -12.22
N SER A 302 -3.73 -2.73 -12.49
CA SER A 302 -3.52 -4.18 -12.73
C SER A 302 -4.33 -4.77 -13.88
N THR A 303 -5.29 -4.01 -14.44
CA THR A 303 -6.12 -4.45 -15.57
C THR A 303 -5.80 -3.69 -16.86
N GLY A 304 -6.33 -4.18 -17.98
CA GLY A 304 -6.23 -3.52 -19.28
C GLY A 304 -4.77 -3.26 -19.70
N PRO A 305 -4.37 -2.00 -19.99
CA PRO A 305 -3.00 -1.69 -20.38
C PRO A 305 -1.97 -1.94 -19.26
N PHE A 306 -2.39 -2.14 -18.01
CA PHE A 306 -1.51 -2.36 -16.87
C PHE A 306 -1.41 -3.82 -16.41
N GLN A 307 -1.93 -4.75 -17.21
CA GLN A 307 -1.74 -6.17 -16.95
C GLN A 307 -0.28 -6.58 -17.21
N THR A 308 0.37 -7.14 -16.19
CA THR A 308 1.74 -7.67 -16.27
C THR A 308 1.80 -8.98 -17.03
N GLY A 309 2.96 -9.31 -17.60
CA GLY A 309 3.13 -10.54 -18.37
C GLY A 309 4.57 -11.04 -18.40
N GLN A 310 5.01 -11.50 -19.58
CA GLN A 310 6.38 -11.99 -19.80
C GLN A 310 7.29 -10.93 -20.46
N ASN A 311 6.73 -9.78 -20.85
CA ASN A 311 7.51 -8.70 -21.48
C ASN A 311 8.06 -7.77 -20.40
N LEU A 312 9.33 -7.98 -20.03
CA LEU A 312 10.01 -7.19 -19.00
C LEU A 312 10.08 -5.69 -19.30
N ALA A 313 10.16 -5.29 -20.58
CA ALA A 313 10.13 -3.88 -20.95
C ALA A 313 8.75 -3.27 -20.68
N ARG A 314 7.67 -4.02 -20.97
CA ARG A 314 6.30 -3.64 -20.62
C ARG A 314 6.11 -3.55 -19.12
N ASP A 315 6.55 -4.58 -18.38
CA ASP A 315 6.43 -4.63 -16.92
C ASP A 315 7.26 -3.52 -16.25
N GLY A 316 8.34 -3.05 -16.88
CA GLY A 316 9.07 -1.86 -16.48
C GLY A 316 8.28 -0.55 -16.69
N VAL A 317 7.51 -0.43 -17.77
CA VAL A 317 6.68 0.75 -18.10
C VAL A 317 5.43 0.85 -17.22
N ILE A 318 4.76 -0.28 -16.94
CA ILE A 318 3.45 -0.32 -16.27
C ILE A 318 3.41 0.52 -14.98
N PRO A 319 4.33 0.34 -14.01
CA PRO A 319 4.31 1.13 -12.78
C PRO A 319 4.41 2.63 -13.01
N ARG A 320 5.26 3.04 -13.96
CA ARG A 320 5.53 4.46 -14.25
C ARG A 320 4.34 5.12 -14.89
N LEU A 321 3.73 4.45 -15.86
CA LEU A 321 2.56 4.97 -16.56
C LEU A 321 1.35 5.01 -15.62
N ALA A 322 1.12 3.97 -14.83
CA ALA A 322 0.04 3.91 -13.85
C ALA A 322 0.18 5.00 -12.76
N ALA A 323 1.39 5.22 -12.24
CA ALA A 323 1.66 6.31 -11.29
C ALA A 323 1.43 7.69 -11.91
N ALA A 324 1.87 7.90 -13.17
CA ALA A 324 1.67 9.16 -13.87
C ALA A 324 0.18 9.48 -14.10
N PHE A 325 -0.67 8.47 -14.36
CA PHE A 325 -2.13 8.65 -14.41
C PHE A 325 -2.71 8.98 -13.04
N ASN A 326 -2.42 8.18 -12.01
CA ASN A 326 -2.96 8.41 -10.66
C ASN A 326 -2.63 9.81 -10.13
N ARG A 327 -1.43 10.30 -10.43
CA ARG A 327 -0.94 11.65 -10.05
C ARG A 327 -1.31 12.74 -11.05
N SER A 328 -2.06 12.41 -12.11
CA SER A 328 -2.47 13.30 -13.19
C SER A 328 -1.33 14.15 -13.77
N GLN A 329 -0.17 13.55 -14.05
CA GLN A 329 1.04 14.28 -14.46
C GLN A 329 1.33 14.31 -15.96
N LEU A 330 0.65 13.48 -16.74
CA LEU A 330 0.92 13.30 -18.17
C LEU A 330 0.70 14.58 -19.00
N LEU A 331 -0.12 15.52 -18.51
CA LEU A 331 -0.35 16.79 -19.20
C LEU A 331 0.66 17.88 -18.81
N ASN A 332 1.23 17.85 -17.61
CA ASN A 332 1.97 18.98 -17.03
C ASN A 332 3.46 18.73 -16.75
N THR A 333 3.98 17.50 -16.93
CA THR A 333 5.41 17.23 -16.74
C THR A 333 6.27 17.85 -17.83
N PRO A 334 7.27 18.69 -17.48
CA PRO A 334 8.20 19.25 -18.45
C PRO A 334 8.98 18.18 -19.22
N GLY A 335 9.08 18.34 -20.54
CA GLY A 335 9.86 17.45 -21.40
C GLY A 335 9.24 16.07 -21.64
N ASN A 336 8.04 15.79 -21.12
CA ASN A 336 7.31 14.53 -21.32
C ASN A 336 8.13 13.27 -20.98
N GLN A 337 8.98 13.36 -19.96
CA GLN A 337 9.71 12.21 -19.44
C GLN A 337 9.02 11.75 -18.15
N PHE A 338 8.97 10.44 -17.90
CA PHE A 338 8.40 9.88 -16.68
C PHE A 338 9.20 8.66 -16.20
N PRO A 339 9.41 8.49 -14.89
CA PRO A 339 9.02 9.41 -13.84
C PRO A 339 9.94 10.65 -13.78
N ASN A 340 11.06 10.63 -14.50
CA ASN A 340 12.03 11.73 -14.56
C ASN A 340 11.41 13.01 -15.14
N GLY A 341 11.67 14.18 -14.56
CA GLY A 341 11.08 15.45 -14.99
C GLY A 341 9.84 15.87 -14.18
N GLY A 342 9.19 14.92 -13.51
CA GLY A 342 8.19 15.19 -12.49
C GLY A 342 8.80 15.36 -11.10
N ASN A 343 8.05 15.99 -10.18
CA ASN A 343 8.36 16.00 -8.75
C ASN A 343 7.05 16.14 -7.93
N PRO A 344 7.06 15.89 -6.61
CA PRO A 344 5.85 15.89 -5.80
C PRO A 344 4.99 17.16 -5.87
N SER A 345 5.58 18.34 -6.11
CA SER A 345 4.81 19.59 -6.25
C SER A 345 3.93 19.63 -7.52
N MET A 346 4.18 18.76 -8.48
CA MET A 346 3.42 18.66 -9.74
C MET A 346 2.32 17.59 -9.67
N TYR A 347 2.25 16.81 -8.59
CA TYR A 347 1.28 15.73 -8.45
C TYR A 347 -0.10 16.31 -8.13
N TYR A 348 -1.14 15.66 -8.65
CA TYR A 348 -2.54 15.94 -8.33
C TYR A 348 -2.99 17.38 -8.63
N GLN A 349 -2.39 18.03 -9.63
CA GLN A 349 -2.69 19.42 -10.01
C GLN A 349 -3.84 19.53 -11.04
N ASP A 350 -4.21 18.43 -11.69
CA ASP A 350 -5.36 18.40 -12.59
C ASP A 350 -6.66 18.24 -11.77
N VAL A 351 -7.76 18.79 -12.29
CA VAL A 351 -9.09 18.64 -11.69
C VAL A 351 -9.57 17.19 -11.71
N THR A 352 -9.08 16.38 -12.66
CA THR A 352 -9.29 14.93 -12.72
C THR A 352 -8.02 14.25 -12.22
N THR A 353 -8.06 13.72 -11.01
CA THR A 353 -6.90 13.07 -10.39
C THR A 353 -7.34 12.00 -9.39
N ASN A 354 -6.41 11.20 -8.85
CA ASN A 354 -6.75 10.32 -7.73
C ASN A 354 -6.91 11.17 -6.45
N HIS A 355 -8.11 11.72 -6.21
CA HIS A 355 -8.36 12.60 -5.06
C HIS A 355 -8.24 11.89 -3.71
N TYR A 356 -8.49 10.58 -3.66
CA TYR A 356 -8.18 9.76 -2.47
C TYR A 356 -6.68 9.84 -2.15
N ALA A 357 -5.82 9.54 -3.13
CA ALA A 357 -4.37 9.60 -2.93
C ALA A 357 -3.90 11.01 -2.59
N ARG A 358 -4.40 12.03 -3.28
CA ARG A 358 -4.12 13.45 -2.96
C ARG A 358 -4.44 13.78 -1.50
N ALA A 359 -5.62 13.37 -1.01
CA ALA A 359 -6.04 13.62 0.37
C ALA A 359 -5.16 12.85 1.37
N VAL A 360 -4.86 11.59 1.07
CA VAL A 360 -3.96 10.74 1.88
C VAL A 360 -2.61 11.41 2.06
N HIS A 361 -1.94 11.85 0.98
CA HIS A 361 -0.64 12.54 1.10
C HIS A 361 -0.76 13.87 1.86
N ALA A 362 -1.82 14.65 1.65
CA ALA A 362 -2.00 15.97 2.25
C ALA A 362 -2.17 15.95 3.78
N VAL A 363 -2.52 14.81 4.37
CA VAL A 363 -2.63 14.65 5.83
C VAL A 363 -1.38 14.06 6.49
N GLN A 364 -0.44 13.52 5.70
CA GLN A 364 0.82 13.00 6.24
C GLN A 364 1.73 14.17 6.63
N ARG A 365 2.41 14.06 7.77
CA ARG A 365 3.25 15.13 8.32
C ARG A 365 4.38 15.54 7.38
N ASP A 366 4.88 14.62 6.57
CA ASP A 366 5.94 14.86 5.58
C ASP A 366 5.50 14.56 4.13
N GLY A 367 4.19 14.43 3.91
CA GLY A 367 3.61 14.14 2.60
C GLY A 367 3.71 12.69 2.12
N ARG A 368 4.38 11.79 2.86
CA ARG A 368 4.63 10.42 2.41
C ARG A 368 3.55 9.44 2.86
N GLY A 369 2.96 8.70 1.93
CA GLY A 369 1.94 7.68 2.19
C GLY A 369 1.68 6.82 0.97
N TYR A 370 1.37 5.54 1.17
CA TYR A 370 1.26 4.56 0.09
C TYR A 370 -0.21 4.43 -0.32
N ALA A 371 -0.70 5.27 -1.24
CA ALA A 371 -2.14 5.39 -1.50
C ALA A 371 -2.65 4.54 -2.67
N PHE A 372 -1.76 4.04 -3.54
CA PHE A 372 -2.08 3.17 -4.68
C PHE A 372 -0.89 2.25 -5.01
N PRO A 373 -1.05 1.14 -5.77
CA PRO A 373 -0.04 0.08 -5.87
C PRO A 373 1.36 0.46 -6.37
N TYR A 374 1.52 1.60 -7.04
CA TYR A 374 2.78 2.07 -7.62
C TYR A 374 3.16 3.47 -7.14
N ASP A 375 2.74 3.83 -5.93
CA ASP A 375 3.05 5.12 -5.32
C ASP A 375 4.54 5.25 -4.94
N ASP A 376 5.27 4.14 -4.92
CA ASP A 376 6.72 4.09 -4.74
C ASP A 376 7.52 4.56 -5.97
N VAL A 377 6.87 4.72 -7.13
CA VAL A 377 7.53 5.24 -8.33
C VAL A 377 7.98 6.68 -8.11
N VAL A 378 9.28 6.92 -8.24
CA VAL A 378 9.89 8.25 -8.12
C VAL A 378 10.92 8.47 -9.24
N PRO A 379 11.24 9.73 -9.60
CA PRO A 379 12.36 10.04 -10.49
C PRO A 379 13.66 9.37 -10.02
N ASP A 380 14.61 9.18 -10.93
CA ASP A 380 15.97 8.77 -10.55
C ASP A 380 16.58 9.76 -9.55
N GLY A 381 17.08 9.26 -8.42
CA GLY A 381 17.57 10.10 -7.32
C GLY A 381 16.47 10.85 -6.56
N GLY A 382 15.20 10.60 -6.89
CA GLY A 382 14.04 11.12 -6.18
C GLY A 382 13.92 10.58 -4.76
N ARG A 383 13.16 11.29 -3.93
CA ARG A 383 12.88 10.90 -2.55
C ARG A 383 11.62 10.05 -2.49
N ASP A 384 11.60 9.12 -1.54
CA ASP A 384 10.41 8.34 -1.19
C ASP A 384 9.17 9.26 -1.01
N VAL A 385 8.06 8.86 -1.60
CA VAL A 385 6.74 9.49 -1.44
C VAL A 385 5.68 8.52 -0.91
N ALA A 386 6.01 7.22 -0.85
CA ALA A 386 5.10 6.17 -0.46
C ALA A 386 5.12 5.89 1.05
N GLY A 387 6.10 6.43 1.79
CA GLY A 387 6.20 6.19 3.23
C GLY A 387 6.86 4.85 3.52
N THR A 388 7.97 4.59 2.83
CA THR A 388 8.77 3.38 2.95
C THR A 388 10.02 3.62 3.79
N LEU A 389 10.49 2.58 4.47
CA LEU A 389 11.75 2.52 5.20
C LEU A 389 12.48 1.24 4.86
N HIS A 390 13.79 1.32 4.65
CA HIS A 390 14.60 0.12 4.49
C HIS A 390 16.04 0.33 5.00
N ALA A 391 16.62 -0.72 5.56
CA ALA A 391 18.02 -0.73 5.98
C ALA A 391 18.56 -2.17 6.07
N GLY A 392 19.84 -2.35 5.73
CA GLY A 392 20.54 -3.64 5.80
C GLY A 392 21.03 -4.02 7.21
N ASP A 393 20.98 -3.08 8.15
CA ASP A 393 21.51 -3.20 9.51
C ASP A 393 20.50 -2.77 10.59
N PRO A 394 19.24 -3.27 10.54
CA PRO A 394 18.19 -2.86 11.46
C PRO A 394 18.50 -3.32 12.89
N VAL A 395 18.30 -2.43 13.87
CA VAL A 395 18.47 -2.70 15.31
C VAL A 395 17.12 -2.78 16.01
N VAL A 396 16.29 -1.74 15.88
CA VAL A 396 14.93 -1.71 16.42
C VAL A 396 13.99 -1.13 15.37
N PHE A 397 12.92 -1.87 15.08
CA PHE A 397 11.80 -1.38 14.28
C PHE A 397 10.65 -0.94 15.19
N THR A 398 10.41 0.36 15.27
CA THR A 398 9.33 0.93 16.06
C THR A 398 8.11 1.20 15.18
N VAL A 399 6.95 0.74 15.63
CA VAL A 399 5.65 1.00 14.99
C VAL A 399 4.69 1.59 16.01
N ALA A 400 4.22 2.80 15.74
CA ALA A 400 3.30 3.52 16.62
C ALA A 400 1.92 3.63 15.99
N VAL A 401 0.86 3.42 16.78
CA VAL A 401 -0.54 3.55 16.35
C VAL A 401 -1.24 4.65 17.14
N GLY A 402 -2.01 5.51 16.46
CA GLY A 402 -2.84 6.57 17.07
C GLY A 402 -2.43 8.01 16.75
N GLY A 403 -1.31 8.19 16.04
CA GLY A 403 -0.77 9.50 15.69
C GLY A 403 0.15 10.04 16.77
N ASN A 404 1.29 10.61 16.37
CA ASN A 404 2.21 11.30 17.27
C ASN A 404 1.90 12.77 17.35
#